data_AF-A0A2J0MP58-F1
#
_entry.id   AF-A0A2J0MP58-F1
#
_cell.length_a   1.000
_cell.length_b   1.000
_cell.length_c   1.000
_cell.angle_alpha   90.00
_cell.angle_beta   90.00
_cell.angle_gamma   90.00
#
_symmetry.space_group_name_H-M   'P 1'
#
loop_
_entity.id
_entity.type
_entity.pdbx_description
1 polymer ?
#
loop_
_entity_poly.entity_id
_entity_poly.type
_entity_poly.pdbx_seq_one_letter_code
_entity_poly.pdbx_strand_id
1 'polypeptide(L)' 'QLVKLDITKAIFDRSGYRYHGKVKALAEGARANGLIF' A
#
# COMPACT_ATOMS: atom_id res chain seq x y z
N GLN A 1 -6.77 -6.51 -9.11
CA GLN A 1 -7.25 -5.20 -8.62
C GLN A 1 -8.07 -5.43 -7.36
N LEU A 2 -7.54 -5.07 -6.18
CA LEU A 2 -8.18 -5.30 -4.87
C LEU A 2 -9.54 -4.60 -4.73
N VAL A 3 -9.73 -3.50 -5.46
CA VAL A 3 -11.00 -2.76 -5.58
C VAL A 3 -12.16 -3.66 -6.07
N LYS A 4 -11.89 -4.71 -6.86
CA LYS A 4 -12.93 -5.66 -7.31
C LYS A 4 -13.40 -6.63 -6.21
N LEU A 5 -12.66 -6.71 -5.11
CA LEU A 5 -12.97 -7.57 -3.96
C LEU A 5 -13.56 -6.75 -2.80
N ASP A 6 -13.87 -5.47 -3.03
CA ASP A 6 -14.42 -4.54 -2.03
C ASP A 6 -13.52 -4.34 -0.79
N ILE A 7 -12.22 -4.61 -0.94
CA ILE A 7 -11.22 -4.42 0.12
C ILE A 7 -10.74 -2.97 0.08
N THR A 8 -11.22 -2.16 1.03
CA THR A 8 -10.88 -0.74 1.15
C THR A 8 -9.77 -0.45 2.14
N LYS A 9 -9.60 -1.32 3.15
CA LYS A 9 -8.63 -1.14 4.24
C LYS A 9 -7.69 -2.35 4.36
N ALA A 10 -6.39 -2.12 4.37
CA ALA A 10 -5.36 -3.14 4.55
C ALA A 10 -4.31 -2.66 5.56
N ILE A 11 -3.35 -3.52 5.93
CA ILE A 11 -2.13 -3.13 6.65
C ILE A 11 -0.97 -3.27 5.68
N PHE A 12 -0.17 -2.22 5.53
CA PHE A 12 1.05 -2.27 4.72
C PHE A 12 2.22 -2.69 5.59
N ASP A 13 2.50 -4.00 5.61
CA ASP A 13 3.68 -4.53 6.26
C ASP A 13 4.94 -4.18 5.46
N ARG A 14 5.91 -3.58 6.16
CA ARG A 14 7.22 -3.24 5.60
C ARG A 14 8.25 -4.35 5.86
N SER A 15 7.89 -5.40 6.58
CA SER A 15 8.74 -6.55 6.94
C SER A 15 10.13 -6.14 7.45
N GLY A 16 10.19 -5.07 8.26
CA GLY A 16 11.43 -4.53 8.83
C GLY A 16 12.24 -3.58 7.92
N TYR A 17 11.87 -3.40 6.65
CA TYR A 17 12.55 -2.44 5.76
C TYR A 17 12.30 -0.98 6.20
N ARG A 18 13.30 -0.13 5.97
CA ARG A 18 13.16 1.32 6.15
C ARG A 18 12.14 1.87 5.15
N TYR A 19 11.27 2.76 5.62
CA TYR A 19 10.31 3.43 4.75
C TYR A 19 11.02 4.49 3.90
N HIS A 20 11.62 4.04 2.80
CA HIS A 20 12.35 4.85 1.86
C HIS A 20 12.38 4.18 0.47
N GLY A 21 12.81 4.92 -0.55
CA GLY A 21 13.02 4.39 -1.90
C GLY A 21 11.84 3.58 -2.41
N LYS A 22 12.10 2.30 -2.75
CA LYS A 22 11.11 1.37 -3.31
C LYS A 22 9.90 1.15 -2.39
N VAL A 23 10.09 1.06 -1.08
CA VAL A 23 9.00 0.83 -0.11
C VAL A 23 8.05 2.04 -0.08
N LYS A 24 8.62 3.25 -0.09
CA LYS A 24 7.84 4.49 -0.15
C LYS A 24 7.09 4.61 -1.48
N ALA A 25 7.76 4.35 -2.61
CA ALA A 25 7.14 4.42 -3.93
C ALA A 25 5.97 3.43 -4.09
N LEU A 26 6.12 2.22 -3.55
CA LEU A 26 5.05 1.21 -3.54
C LEU A 26 3.83 1.69 -2.71
N ALA A 27 4.08 2.23 -1.52
CA ALA A 27 3.03 2.73 -0.65
C ALA A 27 2.28 3.92 -1.28
N GLU A 28 3.00 4.85 -1.92
CA GLU A 28 2.39 5.98 -2.62
C GLU A 28 1.55 5.54 -3.81
N GLY A 29 2.04 4.57 -4.61
CA GLY A 29 1.26 4.00 -5.70
C GLY A 29 -0.02 3.30 -5.24
N ALA A 30 0.05 2.57 -4.12
CA ALA A 30 -1.13 1.93 -3.55
C ALA A 30 -2.16 2.94 -3.01
N ARG A 31 -1.70 4.02 -2.35
CA ARG A 31 -2.58 5.11 -1.87
C ARG A 31 -3.22 5.89 -3.02
N ALA A 32 -2.48 6.16 -4.10
CA ALA A 32 -3.01 6.83 -5.28
C ALA A 32 -4.12 6.02 -5.96
N ASN A 33 -4.11 4.69 -5.81
CA ASN A 33 -5.16 3.80 -6.29
C ASN A 33 -6.30 3.59 -5.27
N GLY A 34 -6.37 4.41 -4.21
CA GLY A 34 -7.47 4.42 -3.25
C GLY A 34 -7.40 3.35 -2.15
N LEU A 35 -6.28 2.64 -2.02
CA LEU A 35 -6.10 1.68 -0.93
C LEU A 35 -5.74 2.42 0.37
N ILE A 36 -6.50 2.19 1.43
CA ILE A 36 -6.31 2.82 2.74
C ILE A 36 -5.54 1.84 3.64
N PHE A 37 -4.40 2.27 4.20
CA PHE A 37 -3.58 1.49 5.13
C PHE A 37 -2.63 2.36 5.95
#